data_AF-A0A8J3MPP3-F1
#
_entry.id   AF-A0A8J3MPP3-F1
#
_cell.length_a   1.000
_cell.length_b   1.000
_cell.length_c   1.000
_cell.angle_alpha   90.00
_cell.angle_beta   90.00
_cell.angle_gamma   90.00
#
_symmetry.space_group_name_H-M   'P 1'
#
loop_
_entity.id
_entity.type
_entity.pdbx_description
1 polymer ?
#
loop_
_entity_poly.entity_id
_entity_poly.type
_entity_poly.pdbx_seq_one_letter_code
_entity_poly.pdbx_strand_id
1 'polypeptide(L)'
;MHASFDWGKVRSSREITGRGTAPWDHELEHRTAFLGVESLAGYVINTGNARVIADRSDGFQLFPVVWDEHEQSSMAHPIMLGNTIAGCLLGSSTRPKFFLSRSHQALFAAYTKLLNLAFSADDYVPLDMVELYPMPLPANQQQFLTHFRSRVTQVMIHNQLTVGKAEDEVWCQIEKDLLQYQMQHA
;
A
#
# COMPACT_ATOMS: atom_id res chain seq x y z
N MET A 1 -22.73 -24.60 2.76
CA MET A 1 -21.98 -24.10 1.58
C MET A 1 -20.61 -23.74 2.10
N HIS A 2 -19.61 -24.53 1.76
CA HIS A 2 -18.27 -24.51 2.36
C HIS A 2 -17.46 -23.31 1.86
N ALA A 3 -16.87 -22.55 2.77
CA ALA A 3 -15.74 -21.68 2.50
C ALA A 3 -14.93 -21.51 3.80
N SER A 4 -14.10 -22.49 4.14
CA SER A 4 -12.99 -22.29 5.08
C SER A 4 -11.83 -21.73 4.25
N PHE A 5 -11.85 -20.44 3.98
CA PHE A 5 -10.71 -19.74 3.41
C PHE A 5 -9.84 -19.25 4.56
N ASP A 6 -8.79 -20.00 4.85
CA ASP A 6 -7.74 -19.63 5.82
C ASP A 6 -6.74 -18.69 5.11
N TRP A 7 -7.22 -17.53 4.66
CA TRP A 7 -6.31 -16.43 4.37
C TRP A 7 -5.74 -16.03 5.71
N GLY A 8 -4.44 -16.27 5.93
CA GLY A 8 -3.75 -15.67 7.06
C GLY A 8 -4.01 -14.16 7.10
N LYS A 9 -3.76 -13.55 8.25
CA LYS A 9 -3.88 -12.09 8.42
C LYS A 9 -3.07 -11.34 7.34
N VAL A 10 -3.60 -10.22 6.85
CA VAL A 10 -2.89 -9.34 5.92
C VAL A 10 -1.79 -8.60 6.67
N ARG A 11 -0.53 -8.82 6.27
CA ARG A 11 0.66 -8.31 6.98
C ARG A 11 1.29 -7.09 6.33
N SER A 12 1.00 -6.84 5.06
CA SER A 12 1.48 -5.66 4.35
C SER A 12 0.46 -5.22 3.29
N SER A 13 0.60 -3.97 2.85
CA SER A 13 -0.04 -3.44 1.64
C SER A 13 1.03 -3.21 0.59
N ARG A 14 0.67 -3.20 -0.69
CA ARG A 14 1.61 -2.90 -1.77
C ARG A 14 1.11 -1.74 -2.61
N GLU A 15 2.00 -0.83 -2.98
CA GLU A 15 1.74 0.17 -4.01
C GLU A 15 1.72 -0.50 -5.39
N ILE A 16 0.57 -0.46 -6.06
CA ILE A 16 0.34 -1.14 -7.34
C ILE A 16 0.20 -0.17 -8.52
N THR A 17 -0.16 1.09 -8.24
CA THR A 17 -0.41 2.10 -9.26
C THR A 17 -0.12 3.46 -8.65
N GLY A 18 0.51 4.34 -9.41
CA GLY A 18 0.76 5.69 -8.97
C GLY A 18 0.98 6.63 -10.15
N ARG A 19 0.56 7.89 -9.97
CA ARG A 19 0.70 8.93 -10.98
C ARG A 19 1.26 10.19 -10.34
N GLY A 20 2.36 10.67 -10.89
CA GLY A 20 3.04 11.87 -10.43
C GLY A 20 2.97 13.03 -11.42
N THR A 21 3.22 14.21 -10.88
CA THR A 21 3.65 15.38 -11.65
C THR A 21 4.96 15.87 -11.03
N ALA A 22 5.77 16.59 -11.82
CA ALA A 22 7.05 17.13 -11.37
C ALA A 22 6.94 17.74 -9.94
N PRO A 23 7.87 17.42 -9.03
CA PRO A 23 9.16 16.74 -9.25
C PRO A 23 9.10 15.21 -9.34
N TRP A 24 7.94 14.61 -9.10
CA TRP A 24 7.79 13.15 -9.20
C TRP A 24 7.67 12.69 -10.64
N ASP A 25 8.17 11.49 -10.90
CA ASP A 25 8.04 10.82 -12.20
C ASP A 25 6.55 10.67 -12.56
N HIS A 26 6.25 10.80 -13.85
CA HIS A 26 4.86 10.73 -14.33
C HIS A 26 4.23 9.35 -14.10
N GLU A 27 5.05 8.30 -14.16
CA GLU A 27 4.68 6.92 -13.89
C GLU A 27 5.38 6.46 -12.61
N LEU A 28 4.68 6.59 -11.48
CA LEU A 28 5.18 6.06 -10.20
C LEU A 28 5.06 4.51 -10.15
N GLU A 29 4.45 3.90 -11.17
CA GLU A 29 4.30 2.44 -11.32
C GLU A 29 5.63 1.67 -11.27
N HIS A 30 6.76 2.33 -11.53
CA HIS A 30 8.09 1.73 -11.43
C HIS A 30 8.68 1.70 -10.02
N ARG A 31 8.00 2.27 -9.02
CA ARG A 31 8.38 2.21 -7.61
C ARG A 31 7.38 1.36 -6.83
N THR A 32 7.40 0.04 -7.03
CA THR A 32 6.69 -0.85 -6.12
C THR A 32 7.29 -0.71 -4.72
N ALA A 33 6.45 -0.43 -3.73
CA ALA A 33 6.81 -0.46 -2.32
C ALA A 33 5.78 -1.25 -1.53
N PHE A 34 6.25 -2.00 -0.54
CA PHE A 34 5.43 -2.56 0.50
C PHE A 34 5.30 -1.56 1.65
N LEU A 35 4.08 -1.41 2.13
CA LEU A 35 3.71 -0.45 3.16
C LEU A 35 3.09 -1.20 4.33
N GLY A 36 3.57 -0.87 5.53
CA GLY A 36 3.10 -1.41 6.78
C GLY A 36 2.47 -0.35 7.67
N VAL A 37 2.38 -0.65 8.97
CA VAL A 37 1.85 0.28 10.00
C VAL A 37 2.65 1.56 10.17
N GLU A 38 3.89 1.61 9.66
CA GLU A 38 4.73 2.81 9.64
C GLU A 38 4.27 3.87 8.64
N SER A 39 3.40 3.50 7.70
CA SER A 39 2.93 4.38 6.63
C SER A 39 1.54 4.97 6.92
N LEU A 40 1.26 6.12 6.33
CA LEU A 40 -0.07 6.74 6.41
C LEU A 40 -1.14 5.83 5.76
N ALA A 41 -0.79 5.20 4.64
CA ALA A 41 -1.66 4.24 3.97
C ALA A 41 -1.98 3.05 4.90
N GLY A 42 -0.98 2.47 5.54
CA GLY A 42 -1.17 1.37 6.48
C GLY A 42 -2.02 1.76 7.69
N TYR A 43 -1.85 2.96 8.24
CA TYR A 43 -2.73 3.47 9.31
C TYR A 43 -4.20 3.56 8.84
N VAL A 44 -4.44 4.10 7.65
CA VAL A 44 -5.79 4.24 7.11
C VAL A 44 -6.40 2.87 6.78
N ILE A 45 -5.59 1.93 6.27
CA ILE A 45 -6.02 0.56 5.99
C ILE A 45 -6.40 -0.16 7.29
N ASN A 46 -5.58 -0.02 8.34
CA ASN A 46 -5.83 -0.68 9.63
C ASN A 46 -7.04 -0.09 10.38
N THR A 47 -7.31 1.21 10.21
CA THR A 47 -8.40 1.89 10.92
C THR A 47 -9.69 2.01 10.12
N GLY A 48 -9.66 1.81 8.80
CA GLY A 48 -10.79 2.07 7.91
C GLY A 48 -11.22 3.54 7.86
N ASN A 49 -10.36 4.47 8.31
CA ASN A 49 -10.70 5.89 8.45
C ASN A 49 -9.75 6.77 7.65
N ALA A 50 -10.29 7.66 6.81
CA ALA A 50 -9.49 8.60 6.03
C ALA A 50 -8.71 9.58 6.93
N ARG A 51 -7.54 10.01 6.47
CA ARG A 51 -6.66 10.93 7.20
C ARG A 51 -5.99 11.93 6.29
N VAL A 52 -5.74 13.11 6.85
CA VAL A 52 -4.99 14.20 6.24
C VAL A 52 -3.86 14.59 7.19
N ILE A 53 -2.64 14.63 6.68
CA ILE A 53 -1.50 15.26 7.35
C ILE A 53 -1.28 16.59 6.64
N ALA A 54 -1.59 17.67 7.35
CA ALA A 54 -1.60 19.01 6.78
C ALA A 54 -0.19 19.52 6.51
N ASP A 55 0.78 19.21 7.35
CA ASP A 55 2.13 19.72 7.21
C ASP A 55 3.13 18.68 7.75
N ARG A 56 4.19 18.42 6.99
CA ARG A 56 5.30 17.55 7.41
C ARG A 56 6.01 18.07 8.66
N SER A 57 6.05 19.40 8.82
CA SER A 57 6.73 20.08 9.91
C SER A 57 5.92 20.17 11.20
N ASP A 58 4.66 19.72 11.21
CA ASP A 58 3.85 19.67 12.42
C ASP A 58 4.51 18.68 13.41
N GLY A 59 5.21 19.24 14.41
CA GLY A 59 6.13 18.53 15.32
C GLY A 59 5.50 17.46 16.22
N PHE A 60 4.19 17.23 16.10
CA PHE A 60 3.49 16.10 16.69
C PHE A 60 2.90 15.26 15.56
N GLN A 61 3.73 14.42 14.94
CA GLN A 61 3.24 13.36 14.05
C GLN A 61 2.51 12.32 14.92
N LEU A 62 1.24 12.59 15.21
CA LEU A 62 0.34 11.67 15.93
C LEU A 62 0.00 10.41 15.10
N PHE A 63 0.46 10.37 13.85
CA PHE A 63 0.16 9.33 12.88
C PHE A 63 1.47 8.85 12.25
N PRO A 64 1.58 7.55 11.97
CA PRO A 64 2.74 7.00 11.29
C PRO A 64 2.74 7.48 9.84
N VAL A 65 3.86 8.05 9.41
CA VAL A 65 4.07 8.51 8.04
C VAL A 65 5.55 8.37 7.67
N VAL A 66 5.80 7.74 6.53
CA VAL A 66 7.11 7.73 5.88
C VAL A 66 7.02 8.75 4.75
N TRP A 67 7.78 9.84 4.88
CA TRP A 67 7.76 10.93 3.91
C TRP A 67 8.65 10.63 2.72
N ASP A 68 8.13 10.91 1.52
CA ASP A 68 8.98 11.06 0.34
C ASP A 68 9.79 12.38 0.42
N GLU A 69 10.87 12.48 -0.34
CA GLU A 69 11.81 13.61 -0.34
C GLU A 69 11.09 14.96 -0.56
N HIS A 70 10.15 15.02 -1.49
CA HIS A 70 9.48 16.26 -1.87
C HIS A 70 8.16 16.50 -1.15
N GLU A 71 7.70 15.54 -0.36
CA GLU A 71 6.39 15.57 0.24
C GLU A 71 6.32 16.53 1.45
N GLN A 72 5.30 17.38 1.47
CA GLN A 72 5.02 18.39 2.50
C GLN A 72 3.63 18.25 3.13
N SER A 73 2.68 17.61 2.44
CA SER A 73 1.39 17.20 3.01
C SER A 73 0.85 15.97 2.29
N SER A 74 -0.01 15.22 2.97
CA SER A 74 -0.54 13.95 2.47
C SER A 74 -2.00 13.75 2.84
N MET A 75 -2.71 12.98 2.03
CA MET A 75 -4.05 12.49 2.32
C MET A 75 -4.16 11.02 1.94
N ALA A 76 -4.77 10.22 2.81
CA ALA A 76 -5.09 8.83 2.56
C ALA A 76 -6.59 8.59 2.78
N HIS A 77 -7.22 7.84 1.88
CA HIS A 77 -8.62 7.44 1.98
C HIS A 77 -8.76 5.95 1.71
N PRO A 78 -9.42 5.18 2.58
CA PRO A 78 -9.53 3.74 2.41
C PRO A 78 -10.51 3.40 1.28
N ILE A 79 -10.26 2.28 0.61
CA ILE A 79 -11.13 1.71 -0.42
C ILE A 79 -11.99 0.63 0.28
N MET A 80 -13.13 1.06 0.83
CA MET A 80 -13.99 0.24 1.69
C MET A 80 -15.25 -0.24 0.95
N LEU A 81 -15.72 -1.43 1.30
CA LEU A 81 -17.05 -1.94 0.98
C LEU A 81 -17.70 -2.52 2.24
N GLY A 82 -18.50 -1.72 2.95
CA GLY A 82 -19.01 -2.11 4.28
C GLY A 82 -17.87 -2.21 5.29
N ASN A 83 -17.71 -3.39 5.93
CA ASN A 83 -16.64 -3.66 6.89
C ASN A 83 -15.44 -4.41 6.28
N THR A 84 -15.33 -4.40 4.95
CA THR A 84 -14.19 -4.97 4.23
C THR A 84 -13.41 -3.87 3.51
N ILE A 85 -12.15 -4.14 3.21
CA ILE A 85 -11.20 -3.21 2.63
C ILE A 85 -10.38 -3.87 1.52
N ALA A 86 -10.18 -3.16 0.42
CA ALA A 86 -9.31 -3.59 -0.69
C ALA A 86 -7.95 -2.88 -0.70
N GLY A 87 -7.84 -1.74 0.00
CA GLY A 87 -6.60 -0.96 0.06
C GLY A 87 -6.86 0.51 0.39
N CYS A 88 -6.02 1.40 -0.13
CA CYS A 88 -6.08 2.83 0.13
C CYS A 88 -5.69 3.65 -1.11
N LEU A 89 -6.36 4.78 -1.29
CA LEU A 89 -5.92 5.85 -2.18
C LEU A 89 -5.08 6.84 -1.39
N LEU A 90 -3.79 6.94 -1.71
CA LEU A 90 -2.85 7.89 -1.14
C LEU A 90 -2.61 9.05 -2.11
N GLY A 91 -2.48 10.25 -1.57
CA GLY A 91 -2.03 11.42 -2.32
C GLY A 91 -1.02 12.23 -1.52
N SER A 92 -0.02 12.71 -2.24
CA SER A 92 1.11 13.45 -1.72
C SER A 92 1.17 14.82 -2.40
N SER A 93 1.66 15.84 -1.70
CA SER A 93 1.79 17.18 -2.25
C SER A 93 3.08 17.84 -1.77
N THR A 94 3.73 18.57 -2.68
CA THR A 94 4.90 19.42 -2.37
C THR A 94 4.51 20.70 -1.64
N ARG A 95 3.21 20.92 -1.41
CA ARG A 95 2.70 22.08 -0.69
C ARG A 95 2.15 21.66 0.66
N PRO A 96 2.48 22.38 1.75
CA PRO A 96 1.76 22.20 2.99
C PRO A 96 0.29 22.60 2.81
N LYS A 97 -0.56 22.00 3.62
CA LYS A 97 -1.99 22.26 3.80
C LYS A 97 -2.83 22.05 2.53
N PHE A 98 -2.29 21.35 1.55
CA PHE A 98 -2.94 21.17 0.25
C PHE A 98 -4.28 20.44 0.39
N PHE A 99 -4.35 19.38 1.19
CA PHE A 99 -5.55 18.54 1.35
C PHE A 99 -6.52 19.00 2.46
N LEU A 100 -6.33 20.20 3.04
CA LEU A 100 -7.24 20.72 4.07
C LEU A 100 -8.62 21.12 3.54
N SER A 101 -8.73 21.41 2.24
CA SER A 101 -10.01 21.80 1.65
C SER A 101 -11.00 20.62 1.66
N ARG A 102 -12.26 20.91 1.98
CA ARG A 102 -13.33 19.89 1.91
C ARG A 102 -13.52 19.34 0.50
N SER A 103 -13.26 20.14 -0.53
CA SER A 103 -13.36 19.72 -1.93
C SER A 103 -12.33 18.65 -2.27
N HIS A 104 -11.08 18.78 -1.82
CA HIS A 104 -10.07 17.73 -2.01
C HIS A 104 -10.47 16.46 -1.26
N GLN A 105 -10.93 16.58 -0.03
CA GLN A 105 -11.33 15.39 0.75
C GLN A 105 -12.54 14.67 0.13
N ALA A 106 -13.54 15.42 -0.33
CA ALA A 106 -14.68 14.87 -1.05
C ALA A 106 -14.27 14.20 -2.37
N LEU A 107 -13.25 14.72 -3.05
CA LEU A 107 -12.72 14.14 -4.28
C LEU A 107 -12.10 12.77 -4.02
N PHE A 108 -11.30 12.61 -2.96
CA PHE A 108 -10.76 11.29 -2.57
C PHE A 108 -11.87 10.29 -2.24
N ALA A 109 -12.89 10.73 -1.50
CA ALA A 109 -14.06 9.90 -1.22
C ALA A 109 -14.83 9.50 -2.49
N ALA A 110 -14.91 10.37 -3.49
CA ALA A 110 -15.52 10.06 -4.78
C ALA A 110 -14.69 9.09 -5.62
N TYR A 111 -13.36 9.28 -5.68
CA TYR A 111 -12.47 8.38 -6.41
C TYR A 111 -12.42 6.98 -5.79
N THR A 112 -12.40 6.86 -4.46
CA THR A 112 -12.45 5.54 -3.80
C THR A 112 -13.76 4.80 -4.07
N LYS A 113 -14.89 5.52 -4.14
CA LYS A 113 -16.17 4.93 -4.60
C LYS A 113 -16.13 4.47 -6.06
N LEU A 114 -15.45 5.22 -6.93
CA LEU A 114 -15.27 4.82 -8.33
C LEU A 114 -14.35 3.59 -8.44
N LEU A 115 -13.27 3.57 -7.66
CA LEU A 115 -12.34 2.44 -7.59
C LEU A 115 -13.04 1.16 -7.15
N ASN A 116 -14.02 1.23 -6.25
CA ASN A 116 -14.83 0.06 -5.86
C ASN A 116 -15.51 -0.65 -7.04
N LEU A 117 -15.72 0.01 -8.19
CA LEU A 117 -16.28 -0.63 -9.39
C LEU A 117 -15.24 -1.46 -10.17
N ALA A 118 -13.94 -1.23 -9.92
CA ALA A 118 -12.85 -1.93 -10.58
C ALA A 118 -12.41 -3.19 -9.82
N PHE A 119 -12.73 -3.28 -8.52
CA PHE A 119 -12.41 -4.44 -7.70
C PHE A 119 -13.51 -5.51 -7.77
N SER A 120 -13.08 -6.77 -7.74
CA SER A 120 -13.95 -7.92 -7.53
C SER A 120 -14.23 -8.14 -6.05
N ALA A 121 -15.25 -8.95 -5.72
CA ALA A 121 -15.58 -9.24 -4.32
C ALA A 121 -14.43 -9.95 -3.57
N ASP A 122 -13.61 -10.71 -4.29
CA ASP A 122 -12.49 -11.48 -3.73
C ASP A 122 -11.28 -10.59 -3.39
N ASP A 123 -11.24 -9.35 -3.89
CA ASP A 123 -10.19 -8.38 -3.57
C ASP A 123 -10.38 -7.71 -2.20
N TYR A 124 -11.55 -7.90 -1.57
CA TYR A 124 -11.88 -7.29 -0.29
C TYR A 124 -11.62 -8.25 0.87
N VAL A 125 -10.85 -7.80 1.84
CA VAL A 125 -10.63 -8.52 3.10
C VAL A 125 -11.43 -7.90 4.25
N PRO A 126 -11.97 -8.69 5.19
CA PRO A 126 -12.54 -8.16 6.42
C PRO A 126 -11.52 -7.30 7.19
N LEU A 127 -11.96 -6.16 7.74
CA LEU A 127 -11.07 -5.23 8.43
C LEU A 127 -10.36 -5.86 9.64
N ASP A 128 -11.00 -6.81 10.33
CA ASP A 128 -10.41 -7.56 11.44
C ASP A 128 -9.34 -8.57 11.02
N MET A 129 -9.22 -8.85 9.71
CA MET A 129 -8.15 -9.66 9.12
C MET A 129 -6.92 -8.85 8.75
N VAL A 130 -7.00 -7.52 8.82
CA VAL A 130 -5.85 -6.63 8.61
C VAL A 130 -5.01 -6.58 9.89
N GLU A 131 -3.76 -7.03 9.81
CA GLU A 131 -2.80 -6.99 10.91
C GLU A 131 -1.42 -6.62 10.35
N LEU A 132 -1.37 -5.42 9.77
CA LEU A 132 -0.18 -4.91 9.10
C LEU A 132 1.00 -4.86 10.08
N TYR A 133 2.18 -5.23 9.59
CA TYR A 133 3.43 -5.17 10.33
C TYR A 133 4.29 -4.03 9.79
N PRO A 134 5.26 -3.51 10.56
CA PRO A 134 6.20 -2.54 10.04
C PRO A 134 6.96 -3.10 8.83
N MET A 135 7.10 -2.31 7.77
CA MET A 135 7.92 -2.66 6.60
C MET A 135 9.22 -1.85 6.57
N PRO A 136 10.29 -2.38 5.95
CA PRO A 136 11.53 -1.63 5.75
C PRO A 136 11.29 -0.38 4.90
N LEU A 137 12.09 0.67 5.08
CA LEU A 137 11.99 1.86 4.23
C LEU A 137 12.13 1.52 2.74
N PRO A 138 11.45 2.23 1.81
CA PRO A 138 11.46 1.90 0.38
C PRO A 138 12.87 1.70 -0.22
N ALA A 139 13.85 2.50 0.21
CA ALA A 139 15.24 2.36 -0.24
C ALA A 139 15.85 0.97 0.10
N ASN A 140 15.49 0.39 1.23
CA ASN A 140 15.97 -0.93 1.67
C ASN A 140 15.21 -2.08 0.99
N GLN A 141 14.01 -1.82 0.44
CA GLN A 141 13.21 -2.83 -0.26
C GLN A 141 13.72 -3.11 -1.68
N GLN A 142 14.39 -2.14 -2.32
CA GLN A 142 14.80 -2.22 -3.73
C GLN A 142 15.65 -3.46 -4.05
N GLN A 143 16.50 -3.90 -3.11
CA GLN A 143 17.31 -5.12 -3.28
C GLN A 143 16.46 -6.39 -3.45
N PHE A 144 15.28 -6.46 -2.84
CA PHE A 144 14.37 -7.61 -2.95
C PHE A 144 13.53 -7.56 -4.23
N LEU A 145 13.32 -6.36 -4.76
CA LEU A 145 12.47 -6.09 -5.93
C LEU A 145 13.24 -6.12 -7.26
N THR A 146 14.53 -5.79 -7.25
CA THR A 146 15.38 -5.68 -8.46
C THR A 146 15.36 -6.95 -9.31
N HIS A 147 15.27 -8.12 -8.67
CA HIS A 147 15.29 -9.42 -9.34
C HIS A 147 13.90 -10.04 -9.53
N PHE A 148 12.82 -9.28 -9.35
CA PHE A 148 11.44 -9.78 -9.41
C PHE A 148 11.16 -10.62 -10.66
N ARG A 149 11.43 -10.08 -11.86
CA ARG A 149 11.18 -10.78 -13.13
C ARG A 149 11.97 -12.09 -13.25
N SER A 150 13.21 -12.12 -12.76
CA SER A 150 14.02 -13.34 -12.77
C SER A 150 13.45 -14.39 -11.81
N ARG A 151 13.01 -13.99 -10.60
CA ARG A 151 12.34 -14.87 -9.63
C ARG A 151 11.05 -15.45 -10.22
N VAL A 152 10.23 -14.63 -10.90
CA VAL A 152 8.99 -15.09 -11.54
C VAL A 152 9.30 -16.17 -12.58
N THR A 153 10.27 -15.94 -13.46
CA THR A 153 10.68 -16.94 -14.45
C THR A 153 11.15 -18.24 -13.81
N GLN A 154 11.92 -18.17 -12.71
CA GLN A 154 12.37 -19.36 -11.97
C GLN A 154 11.19 -20.14 -11.36
N VAL A 155 10.26 -19.44 -10.72
CA VAL A 155 9.05 -20.05 -10.13
C VAL A 155 8.16 -20.66 -11.20
N MET A 156 7.97 -19.99 -12.34
CA MET A 156 7.22 -20.54 -13.47
C MET A 156 7.81 -21.87 -13.96
N ILE A 157 9.13 -21.93 -14.16
CA ILE A 157 9.81 -23.13 -14.65
C ILE A 157 9.75 -24.25 -13.61
N HIS A 158 10.01 -23.93 -12.34
CA HIS A 158 10.09 -24.93 -11.27
C HIS A 158 8.73 -25.53 -10.92
N ASN A 159 7.71 -24.68 -10.79
CA ASN A 159 6.37 -25.07 -10.32
C ASN A 159 5.37 -25.30 -11.47
N GLN A 160 5.78 -25.12 -12.73
CA GLN A 160 4.92 -25.20 -13.92
C GLN A 160 3.67 -24.32 -13.82
N LEU A 161 3.84 -23.12 -13.26
CA LEU A 161 2.76 -22.16 -13.03
C LEU A 161 2.57 -21.22 -14.22
N THR A 162 1.35 -20.70 -14.35
CA THR A 162 1.08 -19.54 -15.22
C THR A 162 1.77 -18.30 -14.66
N VAL A 163 2.03 -17.31 -15.52
CA VAL A 163 2.71 -16.06 -15.14
C VAL A 163 2.07 -15.41 -13.91
N GLY A 164 0.74 -15.23 -13.90
CA GLY A 164 0.04 -14.59 -12.78
C GLY A 164 0.21 -15.32 -11.45
N LYS A 165 0.08 -16.65 -11.45
CA LYS A 165 0.27 -17.46 -10.22
C LYS A 165 1.72 -17.40 -9.73
N ALA A 166 2.69 -17.39 -10.65
CA ALA A 166 4.09 -17.24 -10.30
C ALA A 166 4.39 -15.83 -9.75
N GLU A 167 3.76 -14.78 -10.30
CA GLU A 167 3.86 -13.42 -9.75
C GLU A 167 3.31 -13.36 -8.32
N ASP A 168 2.11 -13.89 -8.08
CA ASP A 168 1.50 -13.94 -6.74
C ASP A 168 2.40 -14.67 -5.73
N GLU A 169 2.98 -15.81 -6.13
CA GLU A 169 3.90 -16.55 -5.28
C GLU A 169 5.18 -15.77 -4.98
N VAL A 170 5.78 -15.13 -5.98
CA VAL A 170 6.97 -14.29 -5.78
C VAL A 170 6.66 -13.10 -4.89
N TRP A 171 5.48 -12.48 -5.00
CA TRP A 171 5.07 -11.41 -4.11
C TRP A 171 4.96 -11.87 -2.66
N CYS A 172 4.33 -13.02 -2.42
CA CYS A 172 4.28 -13.63 -1.09
C CYS A 172 5.67 -13.96 -0.54
N GLN A 173 6.61 -14.38 -1.39
CA GLN A 173 7.98 -14.62 -0.96
C GLN A 173 8.71 -13.32 -0.59
N ILE A 174 8.57 -12.27 -1.41
CA ILE A 174 9.17 -10.95 -1.14
C ILE A 174 8.62 -10.35 0.16
N GLU A 175 7.31 -10.43 0.38
CA GLU A 175 6.70 -9.99 1.63
C GLU A 175 7.35 -10.68 2.84
N LYS A 176 7.52 -12.01 2.79
CA LYS A 176 8.19 -12.78 3.85
C LYS A 176 9.65 -12.34 4.04
N ASP A 177 10.39 -12.16 2.95
CA ASP A 177 11.80 -11.72 2.98
C ASP A 177 11.92 -10.33 3.65
N LEU A 178 11.01 -9.41 3.31
CA LEU A 178 10.95 -8.06 3.89
C LEU A 178 10.58 -8.05 5.37
N LEU A 179 9.59 -8.85 5.77
CA LEU A 179 9.20 -8.99 7.17
C LEU A 179 10.35 -9.55 8.01
N GLN A 180 11.07 -10.57 7.50
CA GLN A 180 12.24 -11.11 8.18
C GLN A 180 13.38 -10.09 8.28
N TYR A 181 13.64 -9.36 7.19
CA TYR A 181 14.64 -8.30 7.19
C TYR A 181 14.31 -7.23 8.26
N GLN A 182 13.05 -6.80 8.33
CA GLN A 182 12.61 -5.83 9.34
C GLN A 182 12.82 -6.36 10.75
N MET A 183 12.44 -7.61 11.05
CA MET A 183 12.62 -8.20 12.38
C MET A 183 14.09 -8.27 12.83
N GLN A 184 15.04 -8.36 11.91
CA GLN A 184 16.47 -8.39 12.20
C GLN A 184 17.09 -7.00 12.41
N HIS A 185 16.41 -5.95 11.96
CA HIS A 185 16.92 -4.57 11.94
C HIS A 185 16.00 -3.58 12.68
N ALA A 186 15.02 -4.08 13.45
CA ALA A 186 14.10 -3.31 14.27
C ALA A 186 14.65 -2.99 15.66
#